data_AF-A0A2E2W9A6-F1
#
_entry.id   AF-A0A2E2W9A6-F1
#
_cell.length_a   1.000
_cell.length_b   1.000
_cell.length_c   1.000
_cell.angle_alpha   90.00
_cell.angle_beta   90.00
_cell.angle_gamma   90.00
#
_symmetry.space_group_name_H-M   'P 1'
#
loop_
_entity.id
_entity.type
_entity.pdbx_description
1 polymer ?
#
loop_
_entity_poly.entity_id
_entity_poly.type
_entity_poly.pdbx_seq_one_letter_code
_entity_poly.pdbx_strand_id
1 'polypeptide(L)'
;MKKLLVLLVIAFTVNATVAQTQVGAVTLPNSVNFGGEDLALNGAGIRKKAFVLKLYSGGLYLQNKASDAKKIVNADETMAIKLHITSGFVSSDAMSDAVREGFDASMNGNTSSLSSEIEKFIGFFSAEIVEDNVFDITYQKGKGVVAYKNGKELGTITGMAFKKALFGIWLGDNPADSKLKKAMLGK
;
A
#
# COMPACT_ATOMS: atom_id res chain seq x y z
N MET A 1 13.72 39.73 51.31
CA MET A 1 13.48 40.37 49.99
C MET A 1 14.20 39.50 48.97
N LYS A 2 13.50 38.54 48.37
CA LYS A 2 12.84 38.60 47.04
C LYS A 2 13.85 38.54 45.89
N LYS A 3 13.64 37.51 45.04
CA LYS A 3 13.99 37.38 43.60
C LYS A 3 15.35 36.74 43.31
N LEU A 4 15.51 35.77 42.42
CA LEU A 4 14.60 34.99 41.57
C LEU A 4 15.52 33.92 40.97
N LEU A 5 15.41 32.67 41.40
CA LEU A 5 16.18 31.58 40.80
C LEU A 5 15.43 31.17 39.53
N VAL A 6 15.81 31.78 38.40
CA VAL A 6 15.25 31.44 37.08
C VAL A 6 15.82 30.08 36.69
N LEU A 7 15.04 29.03 36.96
CA LEU A 7 15.28 27.70 36.41
C LEU A 7 14.92 27.76 34.92
N LEU A 8 15.92 27.86 34.06
CA LEU A 8 15.74 27.75 32.61
C LEU A 8 15.52 26.27 32.26
N VAL A 9 14.27 25.81 32.35
CA VAL A 9 13.87 24.51 31.81
C VAL A 9 13.83 24.64 30.29
N ILE A 10 14.92 24.24 29.63
CA ILE A 10 14.94 24.06 28.18
C ILE A 10 14.08 22.82 27.90
N ALA A 11 12.81 23.06 27.58
CA ALA A 11 11.94 22.05 27.02
C ALA A 11 12.49 21.67 25.64
N PHE A 12 13.26 20.58 25.57
CA PHE A 12 13.58 19.91 24.32
C PHE A 12 12.26 19.35 23.76
N THR A 13 11.57 20.14 22.95
CA THR A 13 10.55 19.62 22.05
C THR A 13 11.27 18.74 21.04
N VAL A 14 11.29 17.44 21.32
CA VAL A 14 11.70 16.43 20.34
C VAL A 14 10.65 16.49 19.24
N ASN A 15 10.92 17.33 18.23
CA ASN A 15 10.18 17.27 16.98
C ASN A 15 10.50 15.91 16.39
N ALA A 16 9.64 14.92 16.64
CA ALA A 16 9.68 13.66 15.95
C ALA A 16 9.41 13.98 14.47
N THR A 17 10.48 14.23 13.72
CA THR A 17 10.42 14.35 12.27
C THR A 17 9.92 13.00 11.77
N VAL A 18 8.64 12.93 11.43
CA VAL A 18 8.08 11.75 10.76
C VAL A 18 8.78 11.65 9.43
N ALA A 19 9.74 10.73 9.35
CA ALA A 19 10.54 10.54 8.17
C ALA A 19 9.59 10.11 7.03
N GLN A 20 9.74 10.76 5.88
CA GLN A 20 8.87 10.59 4.73
C GLN A 20 9.70 10.67 3.45
N THR A 21 9.24 9.97 2.42
CA THR A 21 9.91 9.86 1.12
C THR A 21 9.05 10.53 0.06
N GLN A 22 9.61 11.48 -0.68
CA GLN A 22 8.95 12.07 -1.84
C GLN A 22 8.84 11.06 -2.98
N VAL A 23 7.63 10.85 -3.50
CA VAL A 23 7.34 9.94 -4.61
C VAL A 23 6.44 10.68 -5.59
N GLY A 24 7.04 11.23 -6.64
CA GLY A 24 6.30 12.06 -7.60
C GLY A 24 5.82 13.36 -6.95
N ALA A 25 4.50 13.57 -6.93
CA ALA A 25 3.88 14.78 -6.39
C ALA A 25 3.55 14.70 -4.90
N VAL A 26 3.68 13.52 -4.28
CA VAL A 26 3.24 13.26 -2.90
C VAL A 26 4.35 12.65 -2.06
N THR A 27 4.18 12.70 -0.75
CA THR A 27 5.09 12.08 0.22
C THR A 27 4.46 10.82 0.81
N LEU A 28 5.22 9.73 0.86
CA LEU A 28 4.84 8.52 1.58
C LEU A 28 5.57 8.46 2.93
N PRO A 29 4.91 8.04 4.01
CA PRO A 29 5.59 7.87 5.31
C PRO A 29 6.67 6.79 5.20
N ASN A 30 7.76 6.91 5.96
CA ASN A 30 8.80 5.89 5.97
C ASN A 30 8.45 4.69 6.86
N SER A 31 7.42 4.82 7.69
CA SER A 31 6.88 3.74 8.50
C SER A 31 5.37 3.86 8.66
N VAL A 32 4.69 2.73 8.79
CA VAL A 32 3.26 2.64 9.11
C VAL A 32 3.06 1.55 10.15
N ASN A 33 1.98 1.61 10.93
CA ASN A 33 1.62 0.56 11.87
C ASN A 33 0.30 -0.09 11.44
N PHE A 34 0.31 -1.41 11.25
CA PHE A 34 -0.88 -2.19 10.91
C PHE A 34 -0.84 -3.54 11.62
N GLY A 35 -1.99 -3.99 12.13
CA GLY A 35 -2.07 -5.25 12.86
C GLY A 35 -1.16 -5.31 14.11
N GLY A 36 -0.81 -4.16 14.68
CA GLY A 36 0.13 -4.05 15.81
C GLY A 36 1.60 -4.12 15.43
N GLU A 37 1.93 -4.22 14.14
CA GLU A 37 3.29 -4.35 13.64
C GLU A 37 3.76 -3.05 12.98
N ASP A 38 4.98 -2.63 13.30
CA ASP A 38 5.64 -1.52 12.62
C ASP A 38 6.26 -2.00 11.31
N LEU A 39 5.85 -1.37 10.21
CA LEU A 39 6.29 -1.71 8.86
C LEU A 39 7.08 -0.54 8.28
N ALA A 40 8.32 -0.80 7.86
CA ALA A 40 9.17 0.17 7.21
C ALA A 40 8.91 0.21 5.69
N LEU A 41 9.03 1.39 5.10
CA LEU A 41 8.98 1.56 3.64
C LEU A 41 10.15 0.80 3.00
N ASN A 42 9.83 -0.28 2.29
CA ASN A 42 10.80 -1.08 1.55
C ASN A 42 11.27 -0.35 0.31
N GLY A 43 10.32 0.23 -0.42
CA GLY A 43 10.54 1.01 -1.64
C GLY A 43 9.24 1.57 -2.18
N ALA A 44 9.34 2.58 -3.05
CA ALA A 44 8.18 3.26 -3.61
C ALA A 44 8.45 3.80 -5.02
N GLY A 45 7.39 3.93 -5.80
CA GLY A 45 7.44 4.46 -7.15
C GLY A 45 6.08 4.97 -7.63
N ILE A 46 6.01 5.37 -8.90
CA ILE A 46 4.79 5.89 -9.52
C ILE A 46 4.26 4.84 -10.48
N ARG A 47 2.98 4.45 -10.35
CA ARG A 47 2.32 3.66 -11.40
C ARG A 47 2.03 4.55 -12.59
N LYS A 48 2.41 4.09 -13.79
CA LYS A 48 2.06 4.77 -15.04
C LYS A 48 1.23 3.86 -15.95
N LYS A 49 0.27 4.43 -16.67
CA LYS A 49 -0.40 3.79 -17.81
C LYS A 49 0.02 4.51 -19.10
N ALA A 50 0.10 3.78 -20.22
CA ALA A 50 0.51 4.32 -21.52
C ALA A 50 1.80 5.17 -21.47
N PHE A 51 2.79 4.75 -20.66
CA PHE A 51 4.11 5.37 -20.45
C PHE A 51 4.16 6.77 -19.80
N VAL A 52 3.13 7.59 -19.95
CA VAL A 52 3.13 9.00 -19.47
C VAL A 52 2.11 9.27 -18.38
N LEU A 53 0.98 8.55 -18.36
CA LEU A 53 -0.12 8.85 -17.47
C LEU A 53 0.17 8.33 -16.05
N LYS A 54 0.57 9.22 -15.15
CA LYS A 54 0.77 8.92 -13.73
C LYS A 54 -0.61 8.71 -13.10
N LEU A 55 -0.80 7.59 -12.40
CA LEU A 55 -2.07 7.25 -11.76
C LEU A 55 -2.01 7.44 -10.25
N TYR A 56 -0.97 6.89 -9.63
CA TYR A 56 -0.76 6.99 -8.18
C TYR A 56 0.72 6.82 -7.82
N SER A 57 1.08 7.28 -6.62
CA SER A 57 2.33 6.91 -5.96
C SER A 57 2.09 5.71 -5.05
N GLY A 58 2.85 4.64 -5.27
CA GLY A 58 2.71 3.36 -4.58
C GLY A 58 3.93 3.04 -3.73
N GLY A 59 3.73 2.52 -2.52
CA GLY A 59 4.79 2.06 -1.63
C GLY A 59 4.53 0.66 -1.07
N LEU A 60 5.59 -0.14 -0.94
CA LEU A 60 5.56 -1.44 -0.26
C LEU A 60 6.19 -1.29 1.13
N TYR A 61 5.51 -1.79 2.15
CA TYR A 61 5.93 -1.72 3.54
C TYR A 61 6.04 -3.13 4.12
N LEU A 62 7.18 -3.40 4.77
CA LEU A 62 7.54 -4.71 5.31
C LEU A 62 8.12 -4.53 6.72
N GLN A 63 8.02 -5.57 7.57
CA GLN A 63 8.75 -5.60 8.84
C GLN A 63 10.27 -5.58 8.60
N ASN A 64 10.73 -6.41 7.65
CA ASN A 64 12.13 -6.49 7.24
C ASN A 64 12.25 -6.15 5.74
N LYS A 65 13.19 -5.27 5.39
CA LYS A 65 13.41 -4.92 3.98
C LYS A 65 13.83 -6.15 3.18
N ALA A 66 13.26 -6.29 1.99
CA ALA A 66 13.51 -7.40 1.09
C ALA A 66 13.32 -6.98 -0.38
N SER A 67 14.08 -7.62 -1.26
CA SER A 67 14.05 -7.35 -2.70
C SER A 67 13.60 -8.57 -3.53
N ASP A 68 13.29 -9.68 -2.88
CA ASP A 68 12.81 -10.92 -3.50
C ASP A 68 11.27 -10.96 -3.46
N ALA A 69 10.68 -10.64 -4.61
CA ALA A 69 9.24 -10.61 -4.78
C ALA A 69 8.56 -11.94 -4.43
N LYS A 70 9.15 -13.07 -4.81
CA LYS A 70 8.55 -14.39 -4.58
C LYS A 70 8.52 -14.71 -3.10
N LYS A 71 9.58 -14.37 -2.35
CA LYS A 71 9.59 -14.51 -0.89
C LYS A 71 8.54 -13.63 -0.23
N ILE A 72 8.44 -12.36 -0.61
CA ILE A 72 7.47 -11.41 -0.05
C ILE A 72 6.03 -11.88 -0.31
N VAL A 73 5.71 -12.27 -1.54
CA VAL A 73 4.36 -12.77 -1.90
C VAL A 73 4.01 -14.03 -1.11
N ASN A 74 4.96 -14.93 -0.87
CA ASN A 74 4.70 -16.20 -0.17
C ASN A 74 4.78 -16.12 1.36
N ALA A 75 5.38 -15.08 1.92
CA ALA A 75 5.54 -14.94 3.37
C ALA A 75 4.20 -14.74 4.09
N ASP A 76 4.04 -15.43 5.22
CA ASP A 76 2.98 -15.22 6.20
C ASP A 76 3.47 -14.21 7.27
N GLU A 77 3.59 -12.96 6.83
CA GLU A 77 4.10 -11.84 7.62
C GLU A 77 3.27 -10.59 7.35
N THR A 78 3.07 -9.75 8.36
CA THR A 78 2.31 -8.51 8.19
C THR A 78 3.03 -7.56 7.23
N MET A 79 2.29 -7.02 6.25
CA MET A 79 2.83 -6.16 5.19
C MET A 79 1.75 -5.25 4.62
N ALA A 80 2.13 -4.15 3.98
CA ALA A 80 1.18 -3.22 3.39
C ALA A 80 1.63 -2.69 2.03
N ILE A 81 0.65 -2.47 1.16
CA ILE A 81 0.80 -1.71 -0.08
C ILE A 81 -0.04 -0.44 0.08
N LYS A 82 0.60 0.72 0.02
CA LYS A 82 -0.07 2.02 0.06
C LYS A 82 -0.15 2.58 -1.35
N LEU A 83 -1.33 3.06 -1.75
CA LEU A 83 -1.58 3.77 -3.00
C LEU A 83 -2.09 5.17 -2.68
N HIS A 84 -1.36 6.20 -3.05
CA HIS A 84 -1.80 7.59 -2.98
C HIS A 84 -2.20 8.06 -4.37
N ILE A 85 -3.49 8.26 -4.60
CA ILE A 85 -4.05 8.64 -5.89
C ILE A 85 -3.60 10.06 -6.25
N THR A 86 -2.99 10.23 -7.42
CA THR A 86 -2.45 11.53 -7.88
C THR A 86 -3.04 11.96 -9.23
N SER A 87 -4.17 11.38 -9.61
CA SER A 87 -4.74 11.54 -10.94
C SER A 87 -6.24 11.33 -10.95
N GLY A 88 -6.98 12.31 -11.47
CA GLY A 88 -8.42 12.23 -11.69
C GLY A 88 -8.85 11.15 -12.69
N PHE A 89 -7.92 10.50 -13.38
CA PHE A 89 -8.21 9.33 -14.23
C PHE A 89 -8.44 8.03 -13.44
N VAL A 90 -8.23 8.05 -12.12
CA VAL A 90 -8.46 6.89 -11.25
C VAL A 90 -9.86 7.02 -10.62
N SER A 91 -10.89 6.68 -11.38
CA SER A 91 -12.26 6.55 -10.87
C SER A 91 -12.48 5.22 -10.13
N SER A 92 -13.61 5.08 -9.43
CA SER A 92 -14.06 3.80 -8.84
C SER A 92 -14.10 2.69 -9.88
N ASP A 93 -14.69 2.95 -11.04
CA ASP A 93 -14.82 1.96 -12.12
C ASP A 93 -13.45 1.59 -12.69
N ALA A 94 -12.61 2.60 -12.98
CA ALA A 94 -11.26 2.36 -13.48
C ALA A 94 -10.37 1.59 -12.49
N MET A 95 -10.54 1.83 -11.18
CA MET A 95 -9.87 1.06 -10.14
C MET A 95 -10.39 -0.37 -10.10
N SER A 96 -11.71 -0.55 -10.15
CA SER A 96 -12.37 -1.87 -10.14
C SER A 96 -11.91 -2.73 -11.31
N ASP A 97 -11.91 -2.17 -12.52
CA ASP A 97 -11.43 -2.84 -13.74
C ASP A 97 -9.94 -3.18 -13.64
N ALA A 98 -9.11 -2.23 -13.19
CA ALA A 98 -7.68 -2.45 -13.02
C ALA A 98 -7.37 -3.53 -11.96
N VAL A 99 -8.19 -3.67 -10.92
CA VAL A 99 -8.06 -4.74 -9.92
C VAL A 99 -8.49 -6.08 -10.51
N ARG A 100 -9.58 -6.15 -11.29
CA ARG A 100 -9.98 -7.36 -12.03
C ARG A 100 -8.85 -7.84 -12.96
N GLU A 101 -8.35 -6.96 -13.81
CA GLU A 101 -7.23 -7.23 -14.73
C GLU A 101 -5.98 -7.66 -13.96
N GLY A 102 -5.71 -7.03 -12.82
CA GLY A 102 -4.59 -7.37 -11.95
C GLY A 102 -4.68 -8.80 -11.43
N PHE A 103 -5.85 -9.22 -10.93
CA PHE A 103 -6.06 -10.59 -10.47
C PHE A 103 -5.93 -11.60 -11.60
N ASP A 104 -6.50 -11.30 -12.77
CA ASP A 104 -6.35 -12.12 -13.98
C ASP A 104 -4.88 -12.36 -14.32
N ALA A 105 -4.08 -11.29 -14.40
CA ALA A 105 -2.66 -11.35 -14.67
C ALA A 105 -1.88 -12.09 -13.57
N SER A 106 -2.20 -11.84 -12.30
CA SER A 106 -1.53 -12.49 -11.17
C SER A 106 -1.85 -13.98 -11.05
N MET A 107 -3.03 -14.41 -11.53
CA MET A 107 -3.50 -15.79 -11.47
C MET A 107 -3.42 -16.50 -12.82
N ASN A 108 -2.78 -15.87 -13.82
CA ASN A 108 -2.65 -16.39 -15.18
C ASN A 108 -4.01 -16.81 -15.79
N GLY A 109 -5.03 -15.99 -15.61
CA GLY A 109 -6.38 -16.23 -16.11
C GLY A 109 -7.25 -17.16 -15.26
N ASN A 110 -6.70 -17.82 -14.23
CA ASN A 110 -7.45 -18.78 -13.43
C ASN A 110 -7.94 -18.19 -12.09
N THR A 111 -8.89 -17.26 -12.17
CA THR A 111 -9.46 -16.58 -10.98
C THR A 111 -10.63 -17.32 -10.34
N SER A 112 -11.12 -18.40 -10.97
CA SER A 112 -12.33 -19.12 -10.59
C SER A 112 -12.39 -19.50 -9.09
N SER A 113 -11.27 -19.97 -8.54
CA SER A 113 -11.14 -20.42 -7.15
C SER A 113 -11.21 -19.31 -6.11
N LEU A 114 -11.09 -18.03 -6.51
CA LEU A 114 -11.16 -16.86 -5.63
C LEU A 114 -12.18 -15.83 -6.12
N SER A 115 -13.07 -16.21 -7.04
CA SER A 115 -14.01 -15.28 -7.68
C SER A 115 -14.84 -14.50 -6.66
N SER A 116 -15.37 -15.15 -5.63
CA SER A 116 -16.19 -14.48 -4.61
C SER A 116 -15.41 -13.45 -3.79
N GLU A 117 -14.16 -13.76 -3.46
CA GLU A 117 -13.25 -12.92 -2.70
C GLU A 117 -12.79 -11.72 -3.52
N ILE A 118 -12.51 -11.95 -4.81
CA ILE A 118 -12.15 -10.90 -5.77
C ILE A 118 -13.29 -9.91 -5.92
N GLU A 119 -14.53 -10.38 -6.17
CA GLU A 119 -15.70 -9.49 -6.28
C GLU A 119 -15.95 -8.71 -4.99
N LYS A 120 -15.84 -9.36 -3.84
CA LYS A 120 -15.99 -8.70 -2.54
C LYS A 120 -14.94 -7.61 -2.35
N PHE A 121 -13.68 -7.89 -2.70
CA PHE A 121 -12.58 -6.92 -2.60
C PHE A 121 -12.76 -5.74 -3.56
N ILE A 122 -13.20 -6.00 -4.80
CA ILE A 122 -13.53 -4.95 -5.76
C ILE A 122 -14.63 -4.03 -5.21
N GLY A 123 -15.62 -4.58 -4.53
CA GLY A 123 -16.69 -3.81 -3.87
C GLY A 123 -16.19 -2.76 -2.87
N PHE A 124 -14.99 -2.92 -2.30
CA PHE A 124 -14.38 -1.94 -1.40
C PHE A 124 -14.06 -0.60 -2.11
N PHE A 125 -13.94 -0.59 -3.43
CA PHE A 125 -13.63 0.60 -4.21
C PHE A 125 -14.86 1.36 -4.74
N SER A 126 -16.08 0.92 -4.40
CA SER A 126 -17.36 1.47 -4.91
C SER A 126 -17.60 2.94 -4.60
N ALA A 127 -17.01 3.47 -3.52
CA ALA A 127 -17.11 4.89 -3.19
C ALA A 127 -16.18 5.73 -4.07
N GLU A 128 -16.69 6.87 -4.55
CA GLU A 128 -15.99 7.80 -5.44
C GLU A 128 -14.51 7.99 -5.09
N ILE A 129 -13.64 7.79 -6.08
CA ILE A 129 -12.19 7.98 -5.94
C ILE A 129 -11.82 9.30 -6.60
N VAL A 130 -11.17 10.16 -5.82
CA VAL A 130 -10.62 11.43 -6.27
C VAL A 130 -9.13 11.51 -5.93
N GLU A 131 -8.46 12.53 -6.44
CA GLU A 131 -7.07 12.81 -6.08
C GLU A 131 -6.91 12.97 -4.56
N ASP A 132 -5.72 12.65 -4.06
CA ASP A 132 -5.37 12.59 -2.64
C ASP A 132 -6.10 11.55 -1.79
N ASN A 133 -6.97 10.74 -2.38
CA ASN A 133 -7.40 9.52 -1.69
C ASN A 133 -6.22 8.56 -1.52
N VAL A 134 -6.14 7.97 -0.33
CA VAL A 134 -5.12 7.00 0.05
C VAL A 134 -5.79 5.66 0.31
N PHE A 135 -5.32 4.62 -0.39
CA PHE A 135 -5.69 3.24 -0.11
C PHE A 135 -4.54 2.52 0.57
N ASP A 136 -4.82 1.90 1.71
CA ASP A 136 -3.90 0.97 2.36
C ASP A 136 -4.44 -0.44 2.21
N ILE A 137 -3.68 -1.28 1.53
CA ILE A 137 -4.00 -2.69 1.30
C ILE A 137 -3.00 -3.50 2.12
N THR A 138 -3.48 -4.00 3.26
CA THR A 138 -2.62 -4.66 4.25
C THR A 138 -2.89 -6.15 4.24
N TYR A 139 -1.86 -6.97 4.41
CA TYR A 139 -2.03 -8.32 4.91
C TYR A 139 -1.59 -8.32 6.38
N GLN A 140 -2.50 -8.70 7.28
CA GLN A 140 -2.25 -8.78 8.71
C GLN A 140 -2.23 -10.25 9.11
N LYS A 141 -1.09 -10.74 9.62
CA LYS A 141 -0.92 -12.14 10.00
C LYS A 141 -2.03 -12.58 10.97
N GLY A 142 -2.65 -13.72 10.68
CA GLY A 142 -3.79 -14.24 11.46
C GLY A 142 -5.15 -13.57 11.20
N LYS A 143 -5.22 -12.45 10.47
CA LYS A 143 -6.49 -11.78 10.08
C LYS A 143 -6.79 -11.91 8.58
N GLY A 144 -5.80 -11.70 7.71
CA GLY A 144 -5.99 -11.69 6.26
C GLY A 144 -5.73 -10.32 5.64
N VAL A 145 -6.29 -10.10 4.45
CA VAL A 145 -6.21 -8.82 3.75
C VAL A 145 -7.22 -7.85 4.33
N VAL A 146 -6.78 -6.67 4.74
CA VAL A 146 -7.65 -5.56 5.19
C VAL A 146 -7.37 -4.34 4.32
N ALA A 147 -8.43 -3.78 3.75
CA ALA A 147 -8.36 -2.58 2.93
C ALA A 147 -8.87 -1.35 3.69
N TYR A 148 -8.19 -0.23 3.52
CA TYR A 148 -8.57 1.05 4.09
C TYR A 148 -8.65 2.12 3.00
N LYS A 149 -9.54 3.09 3.17
CA LYS A 149 -9.57 4.34 2.40
C LYS A 149 -9.47 5.51 3.36
N ASN A 150 -8.44 6.34 3.22
CA ASN A 150 -8.18 7.49 4.10
C ASN A 150 -8.19 7.09 5.59
N GLY A 151 -7.59 5.93 5.91
CA GLY A 151 -7.55 5.37 7.27
C GLY A 151 -8.82 4.67 7.75
N LYS A 152 -9.95 4.76 7.04
CA LYS A 152 -11.19 4.05 7.37
C LYS A 152 -11.16 2.64 6.78
N GLU A 153 -11.38 1.62 7.62
CA GLU A 153 -11.49 0.23 7.18
C GLU A 153 -12.71 0.06 6.24
N LEU A 154 -12.48 -0.57 5.09
CA LEU A 154 -13.50 -0.89 4.09
C LEU A 154 -14.00 -2.33 4.26
N GLY A 155 -13.10 -3.24 4.66
CA GLY A 155 -13.44 -4.62 4.92
C GLY A 155 -12.21 -5.54 4.95
N THR A 156 -12.49 -6.82 5.21
CA THR A 156 -11.48 -7.88 5.33
C THR A 156 -11.81 -9.07 4.42
N ILE A 157 -10.76 -9.64 3.80
CA ILE A 157 -10.76 -10.90 3.06
C ILE A 157 -9.74 -11.84 3.69
N THR A 158 -10.19 -13.02 4.12
CA THR A 158 -9.32 -14.01 4.77
C THR A 158 -8.59 -14.88 3.74
N GLY A 159 -7.45 -15.45 4.12
CA GLY A 159 -6.81 -16.54 3.38
C GLY A 159 -5.53 -16.16 2.63
N MET A 160 -4.54 -17.05 2.72
CA MET A 160 -3.23 -16.88 2.07
C MET A 160 -3.29 -16.97 0.55
N ALA A 161 -4.21 -17.76 -0.01
CA ALA A 161 -4.40 -17.84 -1.46
C ALA A 161 -4.78 -16.47 -2.04
N PHE A 162 -5.77 -15.81 -1.42
CA PHE A 162 -6.17 -14.46 -1.80
C PHE A 162 -5.05 -13.44 -1.62
N LYS A 163 -4.32 -13.48 -0.49
CA LYS A 163 -3.14 -12.62 -0.29
C LYS A 163 -2.12 -12.76 -1.41
N LYS A 164 -1.77 -14.00 -1.79
CA LYS A 164 -0.78 -14.26 -2.85
C LYS A 164 -1.24 -13.71 -4.19
N ALA A 165 -2.50 -13.94 -4.55
CA ALA A 165 -3.09 -13.41 -5.79
C ALA A 165 -3.14 -11.87 -5.80
N LEU A 166 -3.53 -11.26 -4.68
CA LEU A 166 -3.60 -9.80 -4.57
C LEU A 166 -2.21 -9.16 -4.65
N PHE A 167 -1.24 -9.64 -3.87
CA PHE A 167 0.12 -9.08 -3.89
C PHE A 167 0.83 -9.32 -5.22
N GLY A 168 0.46 -10.38 -5.94
CA GLY A 168 0.97 -10.66 -7.27
C GLY A 168 0.58 -9.61 -8.32
N ILE A 169 -0.47 -8.80 -8.10
CA ILE A 169 -0.79 -7.64 -8.95
C ILE A 169 0.41 -6.69 -9.06
N TRP A 170 1.16 -6.49 -7.98
CA TRP A 170 2.34 -5.62 -7.96
C TRP A 170 3.66 -6.39 -8.08
N LEU A 171 3.74 -7.56 -7.48
CA LEU A 171 5.00 -8.28 -7.27
C LEU A 171 5.11 -9.57 -8.10
N GLY A 172 4.05 -9.98 -8.78
CA GLY A 172 3.99 -11.18 -9.63
C GLY A 172 4.80 -11.03 -10.92
N ASP A 173 4.81 -12.09 -11.73
CA ASP A 173 5.62 -12.14 -12.95
C ASP A 173 5.08 -11.19 -14.05
N ASN A 174 3.77 -10.96 -14.07
CA ASN A 174 3.07 -9.99 -14.92
C ASN A 174 2.49 -8.84 -14.08
N PRO A 175 3.33 -7.95 -13.50
CA PRO A 175 2.84 -6.91 -12.60
C PRO A 175 2.12 -5.81 -13.36
N ALA A 176 1.21 -5.11 -12.68
CA ALA A 176 0.47 -3.96 -13.23
C ALA A 176 1.38 -2.84 -13.76
N ASP A 177 2.61 -2.72 -13.23
CA ASP A 177 3.68 -1.87 -13.77
C ASP A 177 5.05 -2.42 -13.33
N SER A 178 5.90 -2.78 -14.29
CA SER A 178 7.23 -3.35 -14.02
C SER A 178 8.22 -2.36 -13.39
N LYS A 179 8.11 -1.07 -13.67
CA LYS A 179 8.95 -0.03 -13.04
C LYS A 179 8.51 0.19 -11.59
N LEU A 180 7.20 0.21 -11.34
CA LEU A 180 6.68 0.26 -9.98
C LEU A 180 7.14 -0.94 -9.15
N LYS A 181 7.04 -2.17 -9.70
CA LYS A 181 7.55 -3.38 -9.03
C LYS A 181 9.01 -3.24 -8.61
N LYS A 182 9.90 -2.81 -9.51
CA LYS A 182 11.32 -2.60 -9.20
C LYS A 182 11.50 -1.60 -8.08
N ALA A 183 10.84 -0.46 -8.17
CA ALA A 183 10.91 0.59 -7.17
C ALA A 183 10.39 0.14 -5.79
N MET A 184 9.28 -0.61 -5.75
CA MET A 184 8.75 -1.22 -4.52
C MET A 184 9.70 -2.23 -3.88
N LEU A 185 10.50 -2.93 -4.69
CA LEU A 185 11.51 -3.89 -4.23
C LEU A 185 12.86 -3.24 -3.89
N GLY A 186 12.96 -1.91 -3.95
CA GLY A 186 14.19 -1.16 -3.69
C GLY A 186 15.28 -1.39 -4.75
N LYS A 187 14.88 -1.61 -6.01
CA LYS A 187 15.78 -1.86 -7.14
C LYS A 187 15.72 -0.77 -8.20
#